data_AF-A0A564TAY7-F1
#
_entry.id   AF-A0A564TAY7-F1
#
_cell.length_a   1.000
_cell.length_b   1.000
_cell.length_c   1.000
_cell.angle_alpha   90.00
_cell.angle_beta   90.00
_cell.angle_gamma   90.00
#
_symmetry.space_group_name_H-M   'P 1'
#
loop_
_entity.id
_entity.type
_entity.pdbx_description
1 polymer ?
#
loop_
_entity_poly.entity_id
_entity_poly.type
_entity_poly.pdbx_seq_one_letter_code
_entity_poly.pdbx_strand_id
1 'polypeptide(L)'
;MQQHHCRQGGGGMLTREELLFLIICILNLLVAVIYLLHGIGIVGTIHGRQEKEVEKTDKKKENRRTYLIRFIVMVLCPVIGPLYFLISYLVYITIFWQSVDLEDVVFSKERVKTRLKADEERERDMVPLEEALAVSDKKSVRMLMLNVIRGNVKESLETIMTALDSEDSETSHYAASILLDELNEFRTNVQKLYSEMKAEEDDETESEEMLIDYMDMVLGQKVFDQMEQERFVQMMDEAGESLYKKDAVRLTPERYESLCLKLLERKEFEKVKKWCTRLEEQYPDVLPAYTCRMKLYFTMNEKEQFFKVMEDLKRSKVVIDQETLELIRIFS
;
A
#
# COMPACT_ATOMS: atom_id res chain seq x y z
N MET A 1 41.34 7.81 37.00
CA MET A 1 40.18 7.48 37.86
C MET A 1 39.14 6.85 36.95
N GLN A 2 39.13 5.51 36.81
CA GLN A 2 38.34 4.55 37.63
C GLN A 2 36.84 4.90 37.60
N GLN A 3 35.85 4.04 37.30
CA GLN A 3 35.66 2.61 37.00
C GLN A 3 34.17 2.54 36.55
N HIS A 4 33.80 1.90 35.43
CA HIS A 4 33.30 0.51 35.30
C HIS A 4 32.18 0.03 36.26
N HIS A 5 31.17 -0.60 35.65
CA HIS A 5 30.17 -1.57 36.17
C HIS A 5 28.94 -0.98 36.92
N CYS A 6 27.71 -1.49 36.81
CA CYS A 6 27.21 -2.74 36.23
C CYS A 6 25.69 -2.67 35.96
N ARG A 7 25.22 -3.46 35.00
CA ARG A 7 23.85 -3.99 34.89
C ARG A 7 23.36 -4.54 36.23
N GLN A 8 22.10 -4.27 36.58
CA GLN A 8 21.22 -5.14 37.40
C GLN A 8 19.79 -4.59 37.26
N GLY A 9 18.89 -5.30 36.56
CA GLY A 9 17.96 -6.26 37.18
C GLY A 9 16.62 -5.55 37.38
N GLY A 10 15.63 -5.73 36.51
CA GLY A 10 14.81 -6.93 36.57
C GLY A 10 13.90 -6.89 37.80
N GLY A 11 12.94 -5.96 37.82
CA GLY A 11 11.97 -5.80 38.90
C GLY A 11 10.83 -4.92 38.45
N GLY A 12 9.96 -5.47 37.59
CA GLY A 12 8.72 -4.80 37.21
C GLY A 12 7.86 -4.61 38.46
N MET A 13 7.87 -3.40 39.03
CA MET A 13 6.85 -2.99 39.98
C MET A 13 5.53 -2.99 39.21
N LEU A 14 4.63 -3.91 39.55
CA LEU A 14 3.28 -3.89 39.02
C LEU A 14 2.68 -2.51 39.25
N THR A 15 2.08 -1.95 38.21
CA THR A 15 1.42 -0.65 38.32
C THR A 15 0.30 -0.74 39.37
N ARG A 16 -0.04 0.38 40.03
CA ARG A 16 -1.09 0.37 41.07
C ARG A 16 -2.42 -0.21 40.57
N GLU A 17 -2.69 -0.07 39.28
CA GLU A 17 -3.87 -0.61 38.60
C GLU A 17 -3.78 -2.14 38.41
N GLU A 18 -2.63 -2.67 38.03
CA GLU A 18 -2.38 -4.12 37.97
C GLU A 18 -2.46 -4.77 39.37
N LEU A 19 -1.99 -4.08 40.40
CA LEU A 19 -2.11 -4.54 41.80
C LEU A 19 -3.58 -4.60 42.24
N LEU A 20 -4.38 -3.58 41.92
CA LEU A 20 -5.83 -3.56 42.22
C LEU A 20 -6.57 -4.68 41.48
N PHE A 21 -6.25 -4.90 40.20
CA PHE A 21 -6.80 -6.00 39.42
C PHE A 21 -6.45 -7.37 40.02
N LEU A 22 -5.19 -7.59 40.42
CA LEU A 22 -4.78 -8.81 41.08
C LEU A 22 -5.49 -9.04 42.41
N ILE A 23 -5.68 -7.99 43.22
CA ILE A 23 -6.42 -8.07 44.48
C ILE A 23 -7.87 -8.51 44.23
N ILE A 24 -8.54 -7.94 43.22
CA ILE A 24 -9.91 -8.32 42.84
C ILE A 24 -9.97 -9.77 42.35
N CYS A 25 -9.00 -10.20 41.55
CA CYS A 25 -8.89 -11.59 41.09
C CYS A 25 -8.67 -12.58 42.26
N ILE A 26 -7.80 -12.24 43.20
CA ILE A 26 -7.56 -13.06 44.41
C ILE A 26 -8.84 -13.13 45.26
N LEU A 27 -9.55 -12.01 45.44
CA LEU A 27 -10.78 -11.98 46.23
C LEU A 27 -11.89 -12.80 45.57
N ASN A 28 -12.05 -12.71 44.25
CA ASN A 28 -13.00 -13.53 43.51
C ASN A 28 -12.63 -15.03 43.54
N LEU A 29 -11.33 -15.36 43.46
CA LEU A 29 -10.85 -16.73 43.64
C LEU A 29 -11.17 -17.27 45.04
N LEU A 30 -11.00 -16.46 46.09
CA LEU A 30 -11.36 -16.85 47.46
C LEU A 30 -12.86 -17.13 47.58
N VAL A 31 -13.72 -16.29 47.00
CA VAL A 31 -15.18 -16.50 47.00
C VAL A 31 -15.55 -17.78 46.23
N ALA A 32 -14.92 -18.03 45.08
CA ALA A 32 -15.14 -19.24 44.30
C ALA A 32 -14.70 -20.50 45.08
N VAL A 33 -13.55 -20.45 45.77
CA VAL A 33 -13.05 -21.56 46.61
C VAL A 33 -13.99 -21.81 47.78
N ILE A 34 -14.49 -20.76 48.44
CA ILE A 34 -15.49 -20.89 49.52
C ILE A 34 -16.78 -21.53 48.98
N TYR A 35 -17.25 -21.15 47.79
CA TYR A 35 -18.43 -21.74 47.15
C TYR A 35 -18.23 -23.23 46.83
N LEU A 36 -17.04 -23.60 46.33
CA LEU A 36 -16.69 -25.00 46.06
C LEU A 36 -16.57 -25.81 47.35
N LEU A 37 -15.94 -25.27 48.39
CA LEU A 37 -15.83 -25.90 49.70
C LEU A 37 -17.19 -26.06 50.38
N HIS A 38 -18.08 -25.07 50.25
CA HIS A 38 -19.47 -25.15 50.73
C HIS A 38 -20.27 -26.23 49.99
N GLY A 39 -20.13 -26.30 48.66
CA GLY A 39 -20.75 -27.34 47.83
C GLY A 39 -20.24 -28.75 48.14
N ILE A 40 -18.95 -28.91 48.45
CA ILE A 40 -18.35 -30.20 48.84
C ILE A 40 -18.69 -30.55 50.30
N GLY A 41 -18.64 -29.59 51.21
CA GLY A 41 -18.81 -29.76 52.65
C GLY A 41 -20.25 -30.07 53.07
N ILE A 42 -21.24 -29.37 52.53
CA ILE A 42 -22.65 -29.54 52.95
C ILE A 42 -23.31 -30.75 52.26
N VAL A 43 -23.02 -30.98 50.98
CA VAL A 43 -23.51 -32.17 50.25
C VAL A 43 -22.76 -33.44 50.70
N GLY A 44 -21.54 -33.29 51.22
CA GLY A 44 -20.74 -34.39 51.77
C GLY A 44 -21.21 -34.88 53.15
N THR A 45 -21.69 -33.97 54.00
CA THR A 45 -21.98 -34.26 55.42
C THR A 45 -23.44 -34.60 55.72
N ILE A 46 -24.41 -34.09 54.95
CA ILE A 46 -25.84 -34.32 55.25
C ILE A 46 -26.36 -35.71 54.84
N HIS A 47 -25.67 -36.42 53.92
CA HIS A 47 -26.07 -37.79 53.52
C HIS A 47 -25.19 -38.88 54.15
N GLY A 48 -24.64 -38.61 55.34
CA GLY A 48 -23.95 -39.58 56.20
C GLY A 48 -24.88 -40.42 57.09
N ARG A 49 -26.13 -40.66 56.69
CA ARG A 49 -26.97 -41.68 57.32
C ARG A 49 -27.99 -42.26 56.35
N GLN A 50 -27.75 -43.54 56.05
CA GLN A 50 -28.63 -44.54 55.44
C GLN A 50 -28.80 -44.62 53.91
N GLU A 51 -28.25 -45.74 53.43
CA GLU A 51 -28.75 -46.70 52.43
C GLU A 51 -28.43 -46.54 50.93
N LYS A 52 -27.77 -47.62 50.47
CA LYS A 52 -27.75 -48.30 49.16
C LYS A 52 -26.90 -47.70 48.03
N GLU A 53 -26.08 -48.59 47.45
CA GLU A 53 -24.69 -48.35 47.03
C GLU A 53 -24.46 -48.32 45.52
N VAL A 54 -25.48 -48.39 44.66
CA VAL A 54 -25.24 -48.54 43.20
C VAL A 54 -25.82 -47.41 42.35
N GLU A 55 -26.93 -46.77 42.75
CA GLU A 55 -27.54 -45.68 41.97
C GLU A 55 -27.11 -44.26 42.42
N LYS A 56 -26.47 -44.13 43.59
CA LYS A 56 -26.04 -42.84 44.16
C LYS A 56 -24.72 -42.32 43.56
N THR A 57 -23.93 -43.20 42.95
CA THR A 57 -22.60 -42.84 42.44
C THR A 57 -22.71 -41.89 41.24
N ASP A 58 -23.69 -42.09 40.36
CA ASP A 58 -23.86 -41.26 39.16
C ASP A 58 -24.49 -39.89 39.47
N LYS A 59 -25.57 -39.84 40.27
CA LYS A 59 -26.18 -38.55 40.69
C LYS A 59 -25.25 -37.67 41.54
N LYS A 60 -24.42 -38.27 42.40
CA LYS A 60 -23.43 -37.51 43.19
C LYS A 60 -22.28 -36.99 42.32
N LYS A 61 -21.97 -37.68 41.22
CA LYS A 61 -20.95 -37.27 40.24
C LYS A 61 -21.46 -36.16 39.32
N GLU A 62 -22.74 -36.18 38.93
CA GLU A 62 -23.39 -35.10 38.18
C GLU A 62 -23.47 -33.79 38.98
N ASN A 63 -23.94 -33.83 40.22
CA ASN A 63 -24.01 -32.63 41.06
C ASN A 63 -22.62 -32.03 41.31
N ARG A 64 -21.61 -32.86 41.57
CA ARG A 64 -20.21 -32.41 41.71
C ARG A 64 -19.69 -31.78 40.42
N ARG A 65 -20.00 -32.35 39.25
CA ARG A 65 -19.65 -31.78 37.95
C ARG A 65 -20.31 -30.41 37.73
N THR A 66 -21.58 -30.23 38.10
CA THR A 66 -22.26 -28.93 37.97
C THR A 66 -21.61 -27.85 38.82
N TYR A 67 -21.25 -28.14 40.08
CA TYR A 67 -20.52 -27.19 40.93
C TYR A 67 -19.10 -26.92 40.40
N LEU A 68 -18.44 -27.94 39.85
CA LEU A 68 -17.10 -27.82 39.27
C LEU A 68 -17.13 -26.97 37.99
N ILE A 69 -18.13 -27.14 37.12
CA ILE A 69 -18.35 -26.30 35.93
C ILE A 69 -18.66 -24.86 36.33
N ARG A 70 -19.54 -24.63 37.33
CA ARG A 70 -19.84 -23.28 37.83
C ARG A 70 -18.63 -22.61 38.46
N PHE A 71 -17.80 -23.36 39.18
CA PHE A 71 -16.53 -22.89 39.74
C PHE A 71 -15.54 -22.49 38.63
N ILE A 72 -15.37 -23.33 37.61
CA ILE A 72 -14.53 -23.02 36.44
C ILE A 72 -15.00 -21.72 35.76
N VAL A 73 -16.32 -21.55 35.58
CA VAL A 73 -16.89 -20.34 34.98
C VAL A 73 -16.64 -19.10 35.84
N MET A 74 -16.81 -19.19 37.17
CA MET A 74 -16.54 -18.08 38.09
C MET A 74 -15.06 -17.64 38.10
N VAL A 75 -14.14 -18.59 37.94
CA VAL A 75 -12.70 -18.32 37.88
C VAL A 75 -12.27 -17.76 36.52
N LEU A 76 -12.86 -18.26 35.43
CA LEU A 76 -12.53 -17.79 34.07
C LEU A 76 -13.13 -16.42 33.74
N CYS A 77 -14.29 -16.08 34.29
CA CYS A 77 -15.00 -14.82 34.03
C CYS A 77 -14.13 -13.54 34.21
N PRO A 78 -13.36 -13.34 35.29
CA PRO A 78 -12.50 -12.15 35.44
C PRO A 78 -11.27 -12.15 34.51
N VAL A 79 -10.89 -13.30 33.95
CA VAL A 79 -9.70 -13.45 33.10
C VAL A 79 -10.03 -13.26 31.62
N ILE A 80 -11.22 -13.69 31.18
CA ILE A 80 -11.61 -13.64 29.76
C ILE A 80 -11.64 -12.21 29.22
N GLY A 81 -12.11 -11.23 29.99
CA GLY A 81 -12.20 -9.83 29.55
C GLY A 81 -10.82 -9.20 29.24
N PRO A 82 -9.87 -9.21 30.19
CA PRO A 82 -8.50 -8.75 29.94
C PRO A 82 -7.80 -9.52 28.82
N LEU A 83 -8.03 -10.83 28.75
CA LEU A 83 -7.42 -11.69 27.73
C LEU A 83 -7.97 -11.37 26.33
N TYR A 84 -9.26 -11.04 26.21
CA TYR A 84 -9.85 -10.50 24.98
C TYR A 84 -9.18 -9.18 24.57
N PHE A 85 -9.02 -8.24 25.49
CA PHE A 85 -8.36 -6.96 25.19
C PHE A 85 -6.89 -7.12 24.80
N LEU A 86 -6.18 -8.04 25.45
CA LEU A 86 -4.80 -8.37 25.14
C LEU A 86 -4.68 -9.05 23.77
N ILE A 87 -5.57 -9.99 23.44
CA ILE A 87 -5.62 -10.58 22.09
C ILE A 87 -5.96 -9.51 21.05
N SER A 88 -6.93 -8.63 21.30
CA SER A 88 -7.25 -7.53 20.39
C SER A 88 -6.07 -6.59 20.18
N TYR A 89 -5.30 -6.30 21.23
CA TYR A 89 -4.08 -5.48 21.15
C TYR A 89 -2.96 -6.20 20.39
N LEU A 90 -2.78 -7.50 20.61
CA LEU A 90 -1.82 -8.31 19.86
C LEU A 90 -2.20 -8.39 18.38
N VAL A 91 -3.49 -8.65 18.08
CA VAL A 91 -4.02 -8.65 16.71
C VAL A 91 -3.82 -7.28 16.06
N TYR A 92 -4.12 -6.19 16.78
CA TYR A 92 -3.86 -4.83 16.32
C TYR A 92 -2.38 -4.62 15.96
N ILE A 93 -1.45 -4.99 16.85
CA ILE A 93 0.00 -4.87 16.58
C ILE A 93 0.42 -5.77 15.42
N THR A 94 0.00 -7.02 15.38
CA THR A 94 0.41 -7.98 14.33
C THR A 94 -0.14 -7.59 12.97
N ILE A 95 -1.38 -7.08 12.90
CA ILE A 95 -1.99 -6.59 11.66
C ILE A 95 -1.34 -5.27 11.23
N PHE A 96 -0.93 -4.40 12.15
CA PHE A 96 -0.21 -3.16 11.78
C PHE A 96 1.24 -3.41 11.32
N TRP A 97 1.88 -4.47 11.81
CA TRP A 97 3.24 -4.86 11.39
C TRP A 97 3.27 -5.70 10.11
N GLN A 98 2.16 -6.36 9.79
CA GLN A 98 2.01 -7.14 8.57
C GLN A 98 1.15 -6.34 7.59
N SER A 99 1.82 -5.49 6.79
CA SER A 99 1.33 -4.83 5.58
C SER A 99 -0.16 -5.08 5.32
N VAL A 100 -0.99 -4.14 5.77
CA VAL A 100 -2.38 -4.04 5.37
C VAL A 100 -2.37 -3.79 3.86
N ASP A 101 -2.40 -4.88 3.11
CA ASP A 101 -2.68 -4.95 1.69
C ASP A 101 -4.17 -4.64 1.53
N LEU A 102 -4.47 -3.34 1.49
CA LEU A 102 -5.83 -2.79 1.35
C LEU A 102 -6.18 -2.51 -0.11
N GLU A 103 -5.54 -3.21 -1.05
CA GLU A 103 -5.68 -2.96 -2.48
C GLU A 103 -6.78 -3.81 -3.14
N ASP A 104 -7.65 -4.45 -2.34
CA ASP A 104 -8.83 -5.09 -2.88
C ASP A 104 -10.05 -4.76 -1.99
N VAL A 105 -11.05 -4.12 -2.60
CA VAL A 105 -12.32 -3.64 -2.01
C VAL A 105 -12.29 -2.29 -1.28
N VAL A 106 -11.61 -1.29 -1.82
CA VAL A 106 -12.08 0.11 -1.75
C VAL A 106 -11.81 0.75 -3.10
N PHE A 107 -12.88 1.01 -3.85
CA PHE A 107 -12.83 1.95 -4.97
C PHE A 107 -12.07 3.20 -4.51
N SER A 108 -10.90 3.42 -5.12
CA SER A 108 -9.91 4.45 -4.82
C SER A 108 -10.49 5.73 -4.21
N LYS A 109 -10.44 5.83 -2.88
CA LYS A 109 -10.81 7.03 -2.14
C LYS A 109 -9.79 7.37 -1.07
N GLU A 110 -8.56 7.61 -1.52
CA GLU A 110 -7.58 8.49 -0.84
C GLU A 110 -6.39 8.69 -1.79
N ARG A 111 -6.52 9.63 -2.75
CA ARG A 111 -5.32 10.15 -3.43
C ARG A 111 -4.68 11.20 -2.53
N VAL A 112 -3.49 10.87 -2.03
CA VAL A 112 -2.60 11.79 -1.32
C VAL A 112 -2.25 12.94 -2.27
N LYS A 113 -2.70 14.15 -1.91
CA LYS A 113 -2.25 15.39 -2.54
C LYS A 113 -0.79 15.65 -2.16
N THR A 114 0.15 15.14 -2.94
CA THR A 114 1.49 15.73 -3.01
C THR A 114 1.34 17.08 -3.69
N ARG A 115 1.35 18.16 -2.90
CA ARG A 115 1.55 19.50 -3.45
C ARG A 115 2.93 19.53 -4.08
N LEU A 116 2.99 19.40 -5.41
CA LEU A 116 4.10 19.92 -6.19
C LEU A 116 4.24 21.39 -5.81
N LYS A 117 5.44 21.78 -5.36
CA LYS A 117 5.78 23.19 -5.16
C LYS A 117 5.51 23.91 -6.48
N ALA A 118 4.69 24.95 -6.39
CA ALA A 118 4.47 25.88 -7.48
C ALA A 118 5.82 26.40 -7.98
N ASP A 119 6.07 26.22 -9.27
CA ASP A 119 7.12 26.93 -9.98
C ASP A 119 6.61 28.37 -10.18
N GLU A 120 7.19 29.32 -9.45
CA GLU A 120 6.63 30.65 -9.18
C GLU A 120 6.81 31.64 -10.35
N GLU A 121 7.27 31.21 -11.53
CA GLU A 121 7.60 32.11 -12.64
C GLU A 121 6.61 32.15 -13.81
N ARG A 122 5.42 31.53 -13.70
CA ARG A 122 4.39 31.71 -14.75
C ARG A 122 2.94 31.68 -14.27
N GLU A 123 2.61 32.53 -13.31
CA GLU A 123 1.21 32.87 -13.01
C GLU A 123 1.01 34.39 -12.95
N ARG A 124 0.44 34.97 -14.00
CA ARG A 124 -0.45 36.12 -13.88
C ARG A 124 -1.57 35.97 -14.91
N ASP A 125 -2.80 35.90 -14.41
CA ASP A 125 -4.10 35.79 -15.11
C ASP A 125 -4.64 34.41 -15.48
N MET A 126 -4.45 33.38 -14.64
CA MET A 126 -5.41 32.26 -14.58
C MET A 126 -5.69 31.88 -13.13
N VAL A 127 -6.97 31.88 -12.74
CA VAL A 127 -7.41 31.26 -11.49
C VAL A 127 -7.20 29.75 -11.64
N PRO A 128 -6.62 29.05 -10.64
CA PRO A 128 -6.45 27.59 -10.69
C PRO A 128 -7.79 26.93 -11.01
N LEU A 129 -7.80 26.06 -12.01
CA LEU A 129 -9.02 25.49 -12.60
C LEU A 129 -9.84 24.71 -11.54
N GLU A 130 -9.16 24.13 -10.57
CA GLU A 130 -9.71 23.42 -9.42
C GLU A 130 -10.47 24.36 -8.49
N GLU A 131 -10.00 25.59 -8.33
CA GLU A 131 -10.63 26.62 -7.52
C GLU A 131 -11.83 27.24 -8.25
N ALA A 132 -11.79 27.32 -9.59
CA ALA A 132 -12.92 27.73 -10.42
C ALA A 132 -14.05 26.67 -10.43
N LEU A 133 -13.70 25.38 -10.44
CA LEU A 133 -14.66 24.26 -10.34
C LEU A 133 -15.34 24.20 -8.96
N ALA A 134 -14.60 24.54 -7.89
CA ALA A 134 -15.14 24.56 -6.53
C ALA A 134 -16.08 25.75 -6.25
N VAL A 135 -16.05 26.81 -7.06
CA VAL A 135 -16.69 28.10 -6.74
C VAL A 135 -17.76 28.54 -7.78
N SER A 136 -17.92 27.88 -8.94
CA SER A 136 -18.70 28.44 -10.05
C SER A 136 -20.04 27.76 -10.42
N ASP A 137 -20.96 28.60 -10.93
CA ASP A 137 -22.32 28.29 -11.43
C ASP A 137 -22.34 27.34 -12.66
N LYS A 138 -23.39 26.51 -12.78
CA LYS A 138 -23.54 25.38 -13.75
C LYS A 138 -23.16 25.68 -15.21
N LYS A 139 -23.39 26.90 -15.68
CA LYS A 139 -23.18 27.29 -17.09
C LYS A 139 -21.71 27.61 -17.39
N SER A 140 -20.98 28.09 -16.40
CA SER A 140 -19.57 28.47 -16.50
C SER A 140 -18.65 27.25 -16.46
N VAL A 141 -18.96 26.25 -15.63
CA VAL A 141 -18.25 24.96 -15.57
C VAL A 141 -18.32 24.21 -16.91
N ARG A 142 -19.51 24.18 -17.54
CA ARG A 142 -19.73 23.57 -18.85
C ARG A 142 -18.90 24.24 -19.96
N MET A 143 -18.82 25.57 -19.96
CA MET A 143 -18.05 26.32 -20.95
C MET A 143 -16.53 26.23 -20.70
N LEU A 144 -16.13 26.12 -19.43
CA LEU A 144 -14.74 25.93 -19.02
C LEU A 144 -14.23 24.54 -19.41
N MET A 145 -14.99 23.47 -19.15
CA MET A 145 -14.68 22.12 -19.65
C MET A 145 -14.55 22.09 -21.18
N LEU A 146 -15.50 22.71 -21.90
CA LEU A 146 -15.45 22.82 -23.37
C LEU A 146 -14.21 23.57 -23.90
N ASN A 147 -13.67 24.53 -23.14
CA ASN A 147 -12.48 25.30 -23.52
C ASN A 147 -11.17 24.58 -23.19
N VAL A 148 -11.10 23.85 -22.07
CA VAL A 148 -9.95 22.99 -21.70
C VAL A 148 -9.77 21.85 -22.71
N ILE A 149 -10.89 21.29 -23.20
CA ILE A 149 -10.90 20.21 -24.20
C ILE A 149 -10.38 20.65 -25.57
N ARG A 150 -10.40 21.94 -25.92
CA ARG A 150 -9.85 22.45 -27.19
C ARG A 150 -8.33 22.71 -27.15
N GLY A 151 -7.70 22.69 -25.98
CA GLY A 151 -6.35 23.20 -25.78
C GLY A 151 -5.25 22.14 -25.65
N ASN A 152 -5.45 21.10 -24.84
CA ASN A 152 -4.49 20.01 -24.65
C ASN A 152 -5.11 18.87 -23.83
N VAL A 153 -5.22 17.69 -24.43
CA VAL A 153 -5.72 16.45 -23.80
C VAL A 153 -4.81 15.94 -22.66
N LYS A 154 -3.56 16.41 -22.63
CA LYS A 154 -2.49 15.94 -21.74
C LYS A 154 -2.67 16.33 -20.26
N GLU A 155 -3.38 17.41 -19.99
CA GLU A 155 -3.70 17.94 -18.65
C GLU A 155 -5.16 17.66 -18.26
N SER A 156 -5.94 17.09 -19.19
CA SER A 156 -7.38 16.96 -19.07
C SER A 156 -7.81 15.68 -18.35
N LEU A 157 -7.08 14.56 -18.45
CA LEU A 157 -7.53 13.29 -17.83
C LEU A 157 -7.61 13.37 -16.30
N GLU A 158 -6.62 13.95 -15.62
CA GLU A 158 -6.68 14.17 -14.16
C GLU A 158 -7.83 15.13 -13.77
N THR A 159 -8.04 16.16 -14.58
CA THR A 159 -9.16 17.11 -14.43
C THR A 159 -10.51 16.44 -14.65
N ILE A 160 -10.61 15.56 -15.65
CA ILE A 160 -11.82 14.77 -15.97
C ILE A 160 -12.12 13.79 -14.85
N MET A 161 -11.10 13.11 -14.31
CA MET A 161 -11.25 12.24 -13.14
C MET A 161 -11.74 13.03 -11.92
N THR A 162 -11.29 14.27 -11.74
CA THR A 162 -11.77 15.14 -10.66
C THR A 162 -13.25 15.51 -10.86
N ALA A 163 -13.64 15.80 -12.10
CA ALA A 163 -15.03 16.10 -12.43
C ALA A 163 -15.96 14.87 -12.34
N LEU A 164 -15.44 13.65 -12.49
CA LEU A 164 -16.18 12.41 -12.26
C LEU A 164 -16.62 12.27 -10.80
N ASP A 165 -15.85 12.83 -9.85
CA ASP A 165 -16.17 12.82 -8.41
C ASP A 165 -17.09 13.99 -8.00
N SER A 166 -17.64 14.74 -8.96
CA SER A 166 -18.55 15.84 -8.65
C SER A 166 -19.90 15.35 -8.11
N GLU A 167 -20.52 16.12 -7.21
CA GLU A 167 -21.86 15.82 -6.68
C GLU A 167 -22.98 16.01 -7.72
N ASP A 168 -22.71 16.76 -8.80
CA ASP A 168 -23.66 17.00 -9.87
C ASP A 168 -23.66 15.84 -10.87
N SER A 169 -24.73 15.05 -10.86
CA SER A 169 -24.85 13.85 -11.71
C SER A 169 -24.67 14.15 -13.20
N GLU A 170 -25.08 15.32 -13.68
CA GLU A 170 -24.91 15.71 -15.08
C GLU A 170 -23.43 15.92 -15.43
N THR A 171 -22.69 16.65 -14.58
CA THR A 171 -21.24 16.85 -14.72
C THR A 171 -20.46 15.53 -14.65
N SER A 172 -20.79 14.65 -13.69
CA SER A 172 -20.14 13.34 -13.58
C SER A 172 -20.47 12.42 -14.76
N HIS A 173 -21.70 12.47 -15.29
CA HIS A 173 -22.05 11.73 -16.51
C HIS A 173 -21.26 12.23 -17.73
N TYR A 174 -21.11 13.56 -17.89
CA TYR A 174 -20.30 14.11 -18.99
C TYR A 174 -18.82 13.75 -18.86
N ALA A 175 -18.26 13.85 -17.65
CA ALA A 175 -16.89 13.44 -17.38
C ALA A 175 -16.67 11.95 -17.71
N ALA A 176 -17.61 11.08 -17.33
CA ALA A 176 -17.53 9.65 -17.65
C ALA A 176 -17.57 9.37 -19.16
N SER A 177 -18.46 10.03 -19.91
CA SER A 177 -18.54 9.85 -21.37
C SER A 177 -17.26 10.30 -22.07
N ILE A 178 -16.70 11.45 -21.68
CA ILE A 178 -15.46 11.97 -22.26
C ILE A 178 -14.28 11.07 -21.93
N LEU A 179 -14.18 10.63 -20.66
CA LEU A 179 -13.14 9.68 -20.26
C LEU A 179 -13.23 8.39 -21.08
N LEU A 180 -14.43 7.85 -21.27
CA LEU A 180 -14.61 6.63 -22.05
C LEU A 180 -14.18 6.81 -23.51
N ASP A 181 -14.53 7.92 -24.13
CA ASP A 181 -14.13 8.23 -25.51
C ASP A 181 -12.60 8.36 -25.63
N GLU A 182 -11.95 9.06 -24.70
CA GLU A 182 -10.50 9.22 -24.67
C GLU A 182 -9.76 7.89 -24.46
N LEU A 183 -10.23 7.06 -23.52
CA LEU A 183 -9.64 5.74 -23.29
C LEU A 183 -9.87 4.80 -24.49
N ASN A 184 -10.97 4.95 -25.23
CA ASN A 184 -11.21 4.20 -26.46
C ASN A 184 -10.29 4.66 -27.59
N GLU A 185 -10.07 5.96 -27.74
CA GLU A 185 -9.10 6.50 -28.70
C GLU A 185 -7.69 5.98 -28.38
N PHE A 186 -7.28 6.00 -27.10
CA PHE A 186 -6.03 5.40 -26.65
C PHE A 186 -5.91 3.93 -27.05
N ARG A 187 -6.93 3.11 -26.75
CA ARG A 187 -6.96 1.69 -27.11
C ARG A 187 -6.75 1.49 -28.62
N THR A 188 -7.48 2.25 -29.43
CA THR A 188 -7.38 2.16 -30.90
C THR A 188 -6.00 2.55 -31.39
N ASN A 189 -5.44 3.66 -30.89
CA ASN A 189 -4.11 4.14 -31.27
C ASN A 189 -3.00 3.16 -30.87
N VAL A 190 -3.04 2.63 -29.64
CA VAL A 190 -2.09 1.62 -29.17
C VAL A 190 -2.18 0.34 -30.01
N GLN A 191 -3.38 -0.15 -30.32
CA GLN A 191 -3.53 -1.35 -31.16
C GLN A 191 -3.04 -1.11 -32.59
N LYS A 192 -3.26 0.08 -33.14
CA LYS A 192 -2.75 0.47 -34.46
C LYS A 192 -1.22 0.48 -34.47
N LEU A 193 -0.59 1.27 -33.60
CA LEU A 193 0.87 1.38 -33.48
C LEU A 193 1.52 0.02 -33.21
N TYR A 194 0.92 -0.79 -32.35
CA TYR A 194 1.44 -2.14 -32.06
C TYR A 194 1.32 -3.10 -33.26
N SER A 195 0.32 -2.91 -34.13
CA SER A 195 0.19 -3.68 -35.37
C SER A 195 1.19 -3.21 -36.43
N GLU A 196 1.42 -1.89 -36.52
CA GLU A 196 2.43 -1.28 -37.39
C GLU A 196 3.83 -1.73 -36.98
N MET A 197 4.17 -1.66 -35.69
CA MET A 197 5.43 -2.19 -35.11
C MET A 197 5.70 -3.66 -35.50
N LYS A 198 4.66 -4.50 -35.59
CA LYS A 198 4.79 -5.92 -35.98
C LYS A 198 4.95 -6.14 -37.49
N ALA A 199 4.58 -5.15 -38.29
CA ALA A 199 4.63 -5.19 -39.75
C ALA A 199 5.84 -4.44 -40.32
N GLU A 200 6.43 -3.52 -39.55
CA GLU A 200 7.65 -2.78 -39.87
C GLU A 200 8.84 -3.70 -40.13
N GLU A 201 9.73 -3.25 -41.02
CA GLU A 201 11.00 -3.93 -41.26
C GLU A 201 12.00 -3.68 -40.10
N ASP A 202 13.09 -4.44 -40.08
CA ASP A 202 14.06 -4.42 -38.97
C ASP A 202 14.83 -3.09 -38.86
N ASP A 203 14.79 -2.23 -39.88
CA ASP A 203 15.43 -0.90 -39.91
C ASP A 203 14.47 0.25 -39.60
N GLU A 204 13.17 -0.01 -39.47
CA GLU A 204 12.15 0.97 -39.10
C GLU A 204 11.86 0.89 -37.60
N THR A 205 11.98 2.01 -36.88
CA THR A 205 11.78 2.08 -35.42
C THR A 205 10.70 3.05 -34.97
N GLU A 206 10.01 3.70 -35.92
CA GLU A 206 9.11 4.82 -35.63
C GLU A 206 7.92 4.37 -34.78
N SER A 207 7.33 3.22 -35.09
CA SER A 207 6.19 2.70 -34.33
C SER A 207 6.55 2.30 -32.91
N GLU A 208 7.72 1.68 -32.66
CA GLU A 208 8.16 1.41 -31.28
C GLU A 208 8.33 2.69 -30.47
N GLU A 209 9.01 3.69 -31.04
CA GLU A 209 9.27 4.97 -30.41
C GLU A 209 7.96 5.68 -30.04
N MET A 210 7.04 5.80 -31.01
CA MET A 210 5.71 6.39 -30.78
C MET A 210 4.88 5.61 -29.77
N LEU A 211 4.94 4.28 -29.81
CA LEU A 211 4.18 3.43 -28.90
C LEU A 211 4.66 3.59 -27.46
N ILE A 212 5.97 3.55 -27.21
CA ILE A 212 6.54 3.74 -25.87
C ILE A 212 6.17 5.13 -25.33
N ASP A 213 6.39 6.18 -26.11
CA ASP A 213 6.14 7.56 -25.68
C ASP A 213 4.64 7.80 -25.43
N TYR A 214 3.77 7.27 -26.29
CA TYR A 214 2.32 7.40 -26.13
C TYR A 214 1.79 6.65 -24.92
N MET A 215 2.30 5.45 -24.67
CA MET A 215 1.88 4.63 -23.53
C MET A 215 2.37 5.22 -22.21
N ASP A 216 3.58 5.77 -22.15
CA ASP A 216 4.09 6.40 -20.92
C ASP A 216 3.16 7.50 -20.39
N MET A 217 2.68 8.36 -21.30
CA MET A 217 1.82 9.50 -20.98
C MET A 217 0.52 9.11 -20.27
N VAL A 218 -0.08 7.98 -20.66
CA VAL A 218 -1.40 7.56 -20.15
C VAL A 218 -1.27 6.56 -19.01
N LEU A 219 -0.35 5.60 -19.12
CA LEU A 219 -0.22 4.54 -18.12
C LEU A 219 0.23 5.06 -16.75
N GLY A 220 0.93 6.20 -16.68
CA GLY A 220 1.27 6.84 -15.41
C GLY A 220 0.06 7.29 -14.58
N GLN A 221 -1.10 7.48 -15.23
CA GLN A 221 -2.29 8.03 -14.59
C GLN A 221 -3.18 6.97 -13.93
N LYS A 222 -2.92 5.68 -14.17
CA LYS A 222 -3.63 4.54 -13.57
C LYS A 222 -5.16 4.62 -13.74
N VAL A 223 -5.58 5.04 -14.92
CA VAL A 223 -6.99 5.20 -15.32
C VAL A 223 -7.66 3.90 -15.76
N PHE A 224 -6.86 2.90 -16.11
CA PHE A 224 -7.33 1.57 -16.51
C PHE A 224 -7.51 0.65 -15.30
N ASP A 225 -8.33 -0.39 -15.45
CA ASP A 225 -8.34 -1.49 -14.49
C ASP A 225 -7.00 -2.24 -14.50
N GLN A 226 -6.77 -3.05 -13.47
CA GLN A 226 -5.50 -3.75 -13.32
C GLN A 226 -5.18 -4.63 -14.53
N MET A 227 -6.08 -5.50 -14.99
CA MET A 227 -5.81 -6.42 -16.10
C MET A 227 -5.47 -5.68 -17.40
N GLU A 228 -6.17 -4.58 -17.67
CA GLU A 228 -5.93 -3.78 -18.86
C GLU A 228 -4.61 -2.99 -18.76
N GLN A 229 -4.33 -2.39 -17.60
CA GLN A 229 -3.05 -1.74 -17.31
C GLN A 229 -1.88 -2.72 -17.51
N GLU A 230 -2.03 -3.95 -17.01
CA GLU A 230 -1.04 -5.01 -17.14
C GLU A 230 -0.76 -5.38 -18.60
N ARG A 231 -1.82 -5.53 -19.41
CA ARG A 231 -1.70 -5.82 -20.84
C ARG A 231 -0.93 -4.71 -21.56
N PHE A 232 -1.24 -3.45 -21.26
CA PHE A 232 -0.55 -2.33 -21.89
C PHE A 232 0.92 -2.25 -21.47
N VAL A 233 1.24 -2.40 -20.18
CA VAL A 233 2.66 -2.44 -19.74
C VAL A 233 3.43 -3.57 -20.43
N GLN A 234 2.79 -4.73 -20.69
CA GLN A 234 3.42 -5.80 -21.46
C GLN A 234 3.68 -5.39 -22.91
N MET A 235 2.71 -4.79 -23.60
CA MET A 235 2.91 -4.29 -24.97
C MET A 235 4.05 -3.25 -25.04
N MET A 236 4.17 -2.41 -24.01
CA MET A 236 5.24 -1.42 -23.88
C MET A 236 6.62 -2.08 -23.69
N ASP A 237 6.73 -3.12 -22.85
CA ASP A 237 7.96 -3.92 -22.68
C ASP A 237 8.36 -4.64 -23.99
N GLU A 238 7.37 -5.16 -24.73
CA GLU A 238 7.60 -5.76 -26.05
C GLU A 238 8.09 -4.74 -27.08
N ALA A 239 7.53 -3.53 -27.09
CA ALA A 239 7.99 -2.43 -27.93
C ALA A 239 9.42 -2.01 -27.57
N GLY A 240 9.74 -1.91 -26.27
CA GLY A 240 11.10 -1.68 -25.80
C GLY A 240 12.07 -2.76 -26.27
N GLU A 241 11.70 -4.04 -26.18
CA GLU A 241 12.52 -5.15 -26.67
C GLU A 241 12.73 -5.10 -28.18
N SER A 242 11.70 -4.75 -28.95
CA SER A 242 11.79 -4.58 -30.40
C SER A 242 12.78 -3.45 -30.73
N LEU A 243 12.58 -2.28 -30.11
CA LEU A 243 13.43 -1.10 -30.31
C LEU A 243 14.89 -1.38 -29.95
N TYR A 244 15.14 -2.03 -28.82
CA TYR A 244 16.48 -2.41 -28.40
C TYR A 244 17.20 -3.33 -29.40
N LYS A 245 16.45 -4.23 -30.06
CA LYS A 245 17.01 -5.15 -31.06
C LYS A 245 17.28 -4.47 -32.40
N LYS A 246 16.37 -3.59 -32.84
CA LYS A 246 16.46 -2.86 -34.10
C LYS A 246 17.52 -1.76 -34.02
N ASP A 247 17.37 -0.84 -33.07
CA ASP A 247 18.32 0.24 -32.81
C ASP A 247 18.32 0.64 -31.34
N ALA A 248 19.28 0.09 -30.60
CA ALA A 248 19.40 0.33 -29.17
C ALA A 248 19.70 1.81 -28.82
N VAL A 249 20.22 2.61 -29.76
CA VAL A 249 20.54 4.03 -29.53
C VAL A 249 19.27 4.88 -29.46
N ARG A 250 18.20 4.45 -30.14
CA ARG A 250 16.90 5.13 -30.12
C ARG A 250 16.17 4.98 -28.78
N LEU A 251 16.57 4.02 -27.96
CA LEU A 251 16.04 3.89 -26.62
C LEU A 251 16.75 4.89 -25.70
N THR A 252 16.14 6.07 -25.53
CA THR A 252 16.73 7.16 -24.74
C THR A 252 16.65 6.86 -23.24
N PRO A 253 17.45 7.54 -22.39
CA PRO A 253 17.38 7.39 -20.93
C PRO A 253 15.98 7.56 -20.35
N GLU A 254 15.18 8.49 -20.90
CA GLU A 254 13.81 8.77 -20.48
C GLU A 254 12.88 7.58 -20.78
N ARG A 255 13.01 6.96 -21.97
CA ARG A 255 12.25 5.76 -22.34
C ARG A 255 12.63 4.55 -21.49
N TYR A 256 13.92 4.40 -21.20
CA TYR A 256 14.39 3.39 -20.25
C TYR A 256 13.80 3.60 -18.85
N GLU A 257 13.82 4.84 -18.35
CA GLU A 257 13.25 5.16 -17.04
C GLU A 257 11.77 4.85 -17.01
N SER A 258 11.01 5.31 -18.01
CA SER A 258 9.58 5.02 -18.13
C SER A 258 9.30 3.51 -18.08
N LEU A 259 9.97 2.72 -18.92
CA LEU A 259 9.84 1.26 -18.92
C LEU A 259 10.12 0.65 -17.55
N CYS A 260 11.23 1.06 -16.92
CA CYS A 260 11.60 0.58 -15.59
C CYS A 260 10.54 0.92 -14.55
N LEU A 261 10.00 2.13 -14.56
CA LEU A 261 8.98 2.56 -13.59
C LEU A 261 7.66 1.79 -13.78
N LYS A 262 7.16 1.65 -15.02
CA LYS A 262 5.92 0.90 -15.27
C LYS A 262 6.04 -0.58 -14.86
N LEU A 263 7.20 -1.20 -15.12
CA LEU A 263 7.47 -2.58 -14.73
C LEU A 263 7.68 -2.73 -13.22
N LEU A 264 8.29 -1.74 -12.57
CA LEU A 264 8.52 -1.74 -11.13
C LEU A 264 7.21 -1.63 -10.33
N GLU A 265 6.27 -0.81 -10.79
CA GLU A 265 4.91 -0.74 -10.21
C GLU A 265 4.21 -2.09 -10.20
N ARG A 266 4.53 -2.95 -11.18
CA ARG A 266 4.01 -4.32 -11.29
C ARG A 266 4.86 -5.37 -10.57
N LYS A 267 5.94 -4.98 -9.89
CA LYS A 267 6.88 -5.88 -9.23
C LYS A 267 7.53 -6.89 -10.19
N GLU A 268 7.64 -6.56 -11.47
CA GLU A 268 8.30 -7.37 -12.51
C GLU A 268 9.85 -7.24 -12.40
N PHE A 269 10.40 -7.59 -11.24
CA PHE A 269 11.77 -7.23 -10.85
C PHE A 269 12.84 -7.74 -11.82
N GLU A 270 12.69 -8.94 -12.38
CA GLU A 270 13.65 -9.49 -13.35
C GLU A 270 13.70 -8.66 -14.64
N LYS A 271 12.54 -8.19 -15.11
CA LYS A 271 12.47 -7.30 -16.29
C LYS A 271 13.06 -5.94 -15.99
N VAL A 272 12.75 -5.36 -14.82
CA VAL A 272 13.33 -4.08 -14.39
C VAL A 272 14.85 -4.18 -14.30
N LYS A 273 15.37 -5.25 -13.70
CA LYS A 273 16.82 -5.49 -13.59
C LYS A 273 17.48 -5.58 -14.96
N LYS A 274 16.89 -6.31 -15.91
CA LYS A 274 17.34 -6.38 -17.30
C LYS A 274 17.42 -4.98 -17.94
N TRP A 275 16.36 -4.17 -17.81
CA TRP A 275 16.33 -2.82 -18.36
C TRP A 275 17.33 -1.87 -17.69
N CYS A 276 17.46 -1.94 -16.36
CA CYS A 276 18.45 -1.18 -15.60
C CYS A 276 19.88 -1.52 -16.02
N THR A 277 20.20 -2.80 -16.23
CA THR A 277 21.54 -3.21 -16.70
C THR A 277 21.84 -2.64 -18.08
N ARG A 278 20.88 -2.72 -19.02
CA ARG A 278 21.02 -2.15 -20.37
C ARG A 278 21.21 -0.63 -20.33
N LEU A 279 20.45 0.06 -19.47
CA LEU A 279 20.57 1.50 -19.25
C LEU A 279 21.96 1.88 -18.72
N GLU A 280 22.47 1.14 -17.74
CA GLU A 280 23.81 1.35 -17.18
C GLU A 280 24.91 1.11 -18.22
N GLU A 281 24.76 0.10 -19.07
CA GLU A 281 25.73 -0.22 -20.14
C GLU A 281 25.77 0.85 -21.23
N GLN A 282 24.61 1.39 -21.63
CA GLN A 282 24.53 2.40 -22.70
C GLN A 282 24.78 3.82 -22.21
N TYR A 283 24.26 4.17 -21.03
CA TYR A 283 24.26 5.52 -20.49
C TYR A 283 24.73 5.50 -19.02
N PRO A 284 26.01 5.19 -18.73
CA PRO A 284 26.51 5.12 -17.35
C PRO A 284 26.51 6.48 -16.63
N ASP A 285 26.61 7.59 -17.37
CA ASP A 285 26.78 8.94 -16.84
C ASP A 285 25.47 9.76 -16.79
N VAL A 286 24.30 9.10 -16.74
CA VAL A 286 23.00 9.78 -16.63
C VAL A 286 22.28 9.41 -15.33
N LEU A 287 21.52 10.35 -14.78
CA LEU A 287 20.82 10.18 -13.50
C LEU A 287 19.85 8.97 -13.50
N PRO A 288 19.04 8.74 -14.57
CA PRO A 288 18.18 7.55 -14.67
C PRO A 288 18.88 6.21 -14.41
N ALA A 289 20.14 6.06 -14.83
CA ALA A 289 20.90 4.81 -14.64
C ALA A 289 21.08 4.47 -13.15
N TYR A 290 21.13 5.48 -12.28
CA TYR A 290 21.23 5.30 -10.84
C TYR A 290 19.86 5.26 -10.18
N THR A 291 18.97 6.20 -10.51
CA THR A 291 17.67 6.33 -9.84
C THR A 291 16.77 5.11 -10.09
N CYS A 292 16.76 4.54 -11.31
CA CYS A 292 16.01 3.31 -11.58
C CYS A 292 16.50 2.12 -10.75
N ARG A 293 17.82 1.95 -10.61
CA ARG A 293 18.41 0.89 -9.76
C ARG A 293 18.14 1.11 -8.29
N MET A 294 18.24 2.36 -7.81
CA MET A 294 17.86 2.72 -6.45
C MET A 294 16.39 2.39 -6.18
N LYS A 295 15.47 2.79 -7.06
CA LYS A 295 14.03 2.45 -6.95
C LYS A 295 13.81 0.94 -6.95
N LEU A 296 14.51 0.19 -7.80
CA LEU A 296 14.47 -1.28 -7.83
C LEU A 296 14.89 -1.90 -6.48
N TYR A 297 16.10 -1.58 -6.01
CA TYR A 297 16.64 -2.17 -4.78
C TYR A 297 15.87 -1.74 -3.53
N PHE A 298 15.35 -0.51 -3.52
CA PHE A 298 14.45 -0.05 -2.47
C PHE A 298 13.17 -0.89 -2.42
N THR A 299 12.55 -1.12 -3.58
CA THR A 299 11.30 -1.91 -3.69
C THR A 299 11.52 -3.39 -3.34
N MET A 300 12.70 -3.95 -3.68
CA MET A 300 13.10 -5.30 -3.30
C MET A 300 13.57 -5.43 -1.84
N ASN A 301 13.65 -4.31 -1.09
CA ASN A 301 14.21 -4.25 0.27
C ASN A 301 15.68 -4.72 0.36
N GLU A 302 16.43 -4.59 -0.74
CA GLU A 302 17.87 -4.92 -0.84
C GLU A 302 18.73 -3.73 -0.41
N LYS A 303 18.77 -3.49 0.91
CA LYS A 303 19.44 -2.31 1.49
C LYS A 303 20.90 -2.18 1.07
N GLU A 304 21.67 -3.26 1.10
CA GLU A 304 23.11 -3.21 0.77
C GLU A 304 23.34 -2.74 -0.67
N GLN A 305 22.53 -3.22 -1.62
CA GLN A 305 22.64 -2.80 -3.02
C GLN A 305 22.16 -1.37 -3.22
N PHE A 306 21.08 -0.97 -2.55
CA PHE A 306 20.60 0.41 -2.56
C PHE A 306 21.69 1.40 -2.13
N PHE A 307 22.30 1.16 -0.97
CA PHE A 307 23.36 2.04 -0.45
C PHE A 307 24.61 2.02 -1.32
N LYS A 308 24.94 0.88 -1.94
CA LYS A 308 26.03 0.79 -2.90
C LYS A 308 25.80 1.69 -4.11
N VAL A 309 24.63 1.61 -4.75
CA VAL A 309 24.30 2.48 -5.90
C VAL A 309 24.27 3.95 -5.50
N MET A 310 23.77 4.27 -4.30
CA MET A 310 23.77 5.64 -3.79
C MET A 310 25.19 6.19 -3.57
N GLU A 311 26.11 5.38 -3.05
CA GLU A 311 27.52 5.77 -2.92
C GLU A 311 28.21 5.91 -4.28
N ASP A 312 27.87 5.05 -5.25
CA ASP A 312 28.36 5.17 -6.62
C ASP A 312 27.86 6.48 -7.27
N LEU A 313 26.58 6.86 -7.06
CA LEU A 313 26.02 8.13 -7.50
C LEU A 313 26.71 9.33 -6.83
N LYS A 314 26.98 9.28 -5.53
CA LYS A 314 27.71 10.36 -4.81
C LYS A 314 29.12 10.58 -5.36
N ARG A 315 29.76 9.53 -5.88
CA ARG A 315 31.12 9.57 -6.46
C ARG A 315 31.12 9.94 -7.93
N SER A 316 29.97 9.84 -8.60
CA SER A 316 29.86 10.14 -10.02
C SER A 316 29.88 11.66 -10.25
N LYS A 317 30.05 12.05 -11.52
CA LYS A 317 29.99 13.46 -11.96
C LYS A 317 28.59 13.86 -12.45
N VAL A 318 27.60 13.00 -12.25
CA VAL A 318 26.24 13.18 -12.76
C VAL A 318 25.58 14.36 -12.04
N VAL A 319 24.84 15.16 -12.80
CA VAL A 319 24.03 16.25 -12.23
C VAL A 319 22.85 15.64 -11.49
N ILE A 320 22.78 15.90 -10.18
CA ILE A 320 21.73 15.39 -9.30
C ILE A 320 20.63 16.45 -9.21
N ASP A 321 19.38 16.03 -9.39
CA ASP A 321 18.22 16.89 -9.19
C ASP A 321 17.94 17.14 -7.70
N GLN A 322 17.04 18.07 -7.40
CA GLN A 322 16.74 18.43 -6.02
C GLN A 322 16.13 17.25 -5.23
N GLU A 323 15.26 16.46 -5.86
CA GLU A 323 14.59 15.31 -5.22
C GLU A 323 15.60 14.24 -4.80
N THR A 324 16.50 13.83 -5.71
CA THR A 324 17.52 12.83 -5.42
C THR A 324 18.53 13.35 -4.41
N LEU A 325 18.82 14.65 -4.41
CA LEU A 325 19.68 15.27 -3.42
C LEU A 325 19.05 15.28 -2.02
N GLU A 326 17.75 15.54 -1.91
CA GLU A 326 16.99 15.42 -0.66
C GLU A 326 16.96 13.96 -0.18
N LEU A 327 16.74 13.00 -1.08
CA LEU A 327 16.83 11.57 -0.79
C LEU A 327 18.19 11.22 -0.19
N ILE A 328 19.28 11.62 -0.84
CA ILE A 328 20.65 11.37 -0.37
C ILE A 328 20.87 11.95 1.04
N ARG A 329 20.34 13.14 1.33
CA ARG A 329 20.44 13.78 2.65
C ARG A 329 19.68 13.04 3.75
N ILE A 330 18.54 12.44 3.43
CA ILE A 330 17.73 11.67 4.39
C ILE A 330 18.44 10.36 4.78
N PHE A 331 19.13 9.75 3.82
CA PHE A 331 19.79 8.45 4.01
C PHE A 331 21.29 8.53 4.36
N SER A 332 21.87 9.73 4.44
CA SER A 332 23.24 9.97 4.96
C SER A 332 23.22 10.25 6.46
#